data_AF-A0A9W9ZCV9-F1
#
_entry.id   AF-A0A9W9ZCV9-F1
#
_cell.length_a   1.000
_cell.length_b   1.000
_cell.length_c   1.000
_cell.angle_alpha   90.00
_cell.angle_beta   90.00
_cell.angle_gamma   90.00
#
_symmetry.space_group_name_H-M   'P 1'
#
loop_
_entity.id
_entity.type
_entity.pdbx_description
1 polymer ?
#
loop_
_entity_poly.entity_id
_entity_poly.type
_entity_poly.pdbx_seq_one_letter_code
_entity_poly.pdbx_strand_id
1 'polypeptide(L)'
;MPKLRDGSSLSTARSEAARRQLIRPFVCSTFRDFHAERDFLQERIFPQLNRICRERGTSFIPVDLRWNKTQSQQNSEHVLRMCLDSIGRCAPFFICLLGDRYGVHRAAESEVKDPATEEWLDRNFETAAACGYDWVLEEDNRYNSITELEIVQASFRKKYDYGYFYFRNSAHVEEKLQDVPPCQHDSVLSIYKPESEYAARKLRELKQQTIDTELPVRHFTTLEELGDLLIKDWLTVIDSLYPPINPLIFSSTESEVFRQWSAHEAFAMARRHVFVRTPRIREWSRC
;
A
#
# COMPACT_ATOMS: atom_id res chain seq x y z
N MET A 1 2.88 28.06 -28.72
CA MET A 1 3.65 27.00 -28.03
C MET A 1 3.14 25.65 -28.48
N PRO A 2 4.01 24.64 -28.72
CA PRO A 2 3.53 23.33 -29.16
C PRO A 2 2.78 22.65 -28.01
N LYS A 3 1.59 22.10 -28.30
CA LYS A 3 0.74 21.38 -27.35
C LYS A 3 0.85 19.87 -27.62
N LEU A 4 0.81 19.06 -26.57
CA LEU A 4 0.69 17.60 -26.69
C LEU A 4 -0.74 17.23 -27.10
N ARG A 5 -0.93 15.98 -27.58
CA ARG A 5 -2.21 15.48 -28.12
C ARG A 5 -3.39 15.54 -27.14
N ASP A 6 -3.11 15.68 -25.85
CA ASP A 6 -4.08 15.79 -24.75
C ASP A 6 -4.39 17.24 -24.33
N GLY A 7 -3.87 18.24 -25.07
CA GLY A 7 -4.10 19.65 -24.78
C GLY A 7 -3.24 20.21 -23.63
N SER A 8 -2.41 19.38 -22.99
CA SER A 8 -1.43 19.84 -22.01
C SER A 8 -0.32 20.65 -22.71
N SER A 9 0.10 21.76 -22.08
CA SER A 9 1.27 22.51 -22.56
C SER A 9 2.52 21.67 -22.31
N LEU A 10 3.45 21.66 -23.28
CA LEU A 10 4.78 21.06 -23.10
C LEU A 10 5.51 21.59 -21.86
N SER A 11 5.25 22.83 -21.45
CA SER A 11 5.79 23.40 -20.21
C SER A 11 5.18 22.77 -18.95
N THR A 12 3.90 22.42 -18.97
CA THR A 12 3.19 21.77 -17.85
C THR A 12 3.62 20.32 -17.72
N ALA A 13 3.72 19.58 -18.84
CA ALA A 13 4.24 18.21 -18.85
C ALA A 13 5.73 18.16 -18.44
N ARG A 14 6.54 19.16 -18.83
CA ARG A 14 7.93 19.31 -18.35
C ARG A 14 8.01 19.66 -16.86
N SER A 15 7.05 20.42 -16.32
CA SER A 15 6.96 20.78 -14.90
C SER A 15 6.58 19.57 -14.03
N GLU A 16 5.69 18.71 -14.50
CA GLU A 16 5.38 17.43 -13.85
C GLU A 16 6.56 16.46 -13.92
N ALA A 17 7.27 16.42 -15.05
CA ALA A 17 8.53 15.67 -15.21
C ALA A 17 9.73 16.33 -14.51
N ALA A 18 9.61 17.55 -13.98
CA ALA A 18 10.72 18.26 -13.31
C ALA A 18 10.95 17.78 -11.87
N ARG A 19 10.02 17.00 -11.33
CA ARG A 19 10.07 16.52 -9.95
C ARG A 19 10.62 15.10 -9.90
N ARG A 20 11.48 14.84 -8.90
CA ARG A 20 11.87 13.49 -8.50
C ARG A 20 10.61 12.63 -8.30
N GLN A 21 10.71 11.33 -8.57
CA GLN A 21 9.57 10.42 -8.46
C GLN A 21 9.03 10.43 -7.02
N LEU A 22 7.71 10.40 -6.90
CA LEU A 22 7.01 10.42 -5.62
C LEU A 22 7.22 9.11 -4.88
N ILE A 23 7.36 9.17 -3.55
CA ILE A 23 7.24 7.99 -2.70
C ILE A 23 5.77 7.87 -2.33
N ARG A 24 5.10 6.92 -2.96
CA ARG A 24 3.65 6.74 -2.90
C ARG A 24 3.31 5.31 -2.46
N PRO A 25 3.40 4.99 -1.15
CA PRO A 25 2.99 3.69 -0.66
C PRO A 25 1.49 3.50 -0.69
N PHE A 26 1.04 2.30 -1.05
CA PHE A 26 -0.33 1.87 -0.77
C PHE A 26 -0.42 1.38 0.68
N VAL A 27 -1.46 1.81 1.41
CA VAL A 27 -1.72 1.40 2.79
C VAL A 27 -2.77 0.30 2.79
N CYS A 28 -2.33 -0.92 3.09
CA CYS A 28 -3.13 -2.14 3.22
C CYS A 28 -3.42 -2.42 4.71
N SER A 29 -4.67 -2.71 5.05
CA SER A 29 -5.07 -3.26 6.35
C SER A 29 -6.53 -3.71 6.28
N THR A 30 -6.98 -4.48 7.27
CA THR A 30 -8.41 -4.61 7.53
C THR A 30 -8.99 -3.25 7.96
N PHE A 31 -10.26 -3.00 7.61
CA PHE A 31 -10.86 -1.68 7.79
C PHE A 31 -11.32 -1.42 9.23
N ARG A 32 -12.07 -2.35 9.83
CA ARG A 32 -12.82 -2.11 11.08
C ARG A 32 -11.93 -1.87 12.30
N ASP A 33 -10.76 -2.50 12.34
CA ASP A 33 -9.93 -2.61 13.53
C ASP A 33 -8.64 -1.78 13.46
N PHE A 34 -8.38 -1.06 12.36
CA PHE A 34 -7.18 -0.21 12.18
C PHE A 34 -7.48 1.29 12.06
N HIS A 35 -8.67 1.72 12.49
CA HIS A 35 -9.05 3.14 12.41
C HIS A 35 -8.06 4.04 13.17
N ALA A 36 -7.77 3.70 14.42
CA ALA A 36 -6.89 4.51 15.28
C ALA A 36 -5.47 4.59 14.72
N GLU A 37 -4.91 3.47 14.26
CA GLU A 37 -3.60 3.40 13.63
C GLU A 37 -3.57 4.25 12.35
N ARG A 38 -4.54 4.06 11.45
CA ARG A 38 -4.56 4.82 10.18
C ARG A 38 -4.73 6.32 10.41
N ASP A 39 -5.56 6.73 11.38
CA ASP A 39 -5.71 8.14 11.75
C ASP A 39 -4.41 8.70 12.31
N PHE A 40 -3.78 7.98 13.23
CA PHE A 40 -2.48 8.37 13.76
C PHE A 40 -1.41 8.50 12.66
N LEU A 41 -1.36 7.57 11.70
CA LEU A 41 -0.43 7.67 10.57
C LEU A 41 -0.71 8.90 9.71
N GLN A 42 -1.97 9.14 9.36
CA GLN A 42 -2.38 10.25 8.51
C GLN A 42 -2.11 11.61 9.16
N GLU A 43 -2.38 11.73 10.46
CA GLU A 43 -2.30 12.99 11.20
C GLU A 43 -0.88 13.29 11.70
N ARG A 44 -0.09 12.26 12.04
CA ARG A 44 1.19 12.43 12.74
C ARG A 44 2.39 11.94 11.96
N ILE A 45 2.32 10.76 11.34
CA ILE A 45 3.52 10.11 10.77
C ILE A 45 3.78 10.52 9.33
N PHE A 46 2.78 10.42 8.46
CA PHE A 46 2.90 10.76 7.04
C PHE A 46 3.27 12.23 6.79
N PRO A 47 2.77 13.23 7.57
CA PRO A 47 3.23 14.61 7.44
C PRO A 47 4.72 14.78 7.74
N GLN A 48 5.26 14.05 8.71
CA GLN A 48 6.69 14.09 9.04
C GLN A 48 7.54 13.50 7.91
N LEU A 49 7.17 12.31 7.40
CA LEU A 49 7.84 11.70 6.25
C LEU A 49 7.77 12.61 5.01
N ASN A 50 6.63 13.25 4.78
CA ASN A 50 6.47 14.17 3.66
C ASN A 50 7.36 15.40 3.79
N ARG A 51 7.52 15.97 5.00
CA ARG A 51 8.46 17.08 5.23
C ARG A 51 9.88 16.70 4.82
N ILE A 52 10.34 15.52 5.23
CA ILE A 52 11.67 15.01 4.91
C ILE A 52 11.82 14.77 3.40
N CYS A 53 10.79 14.22 2.74
CA CYS A 53 10.76 14.09 1.28
C CYS A 53 10.79 15.43 0.55
N ARG A 54 10.12 16.47 1.07
CA ARG A 54 10.11 17.82 0.48
C ARG A 54 11.47 18.51 0.56
N GLU A 55 12.18 18.31 1.67
CA GLU A 55 13.58 18.73 1.82
C GLU A 55 14.50 18.04 0.81
N ARG A 56 14.05 16.92 0.20
CA ARG A 56 14.75 16.18 -0.86
C ARG A 56 14.15 16.40 -2.25
N GLY A 57 13.24 17.36 -2.42
CA GLY A 57 12.65 17.72 -3.71
C GLY A 57 11.67 16.68 -4.26
N THR A 58 11.16 15.79 -3.41
CA THR A 58 10.08 14.84 -3.72
C THR A 58 8.94 15.00 -2.70
N SER A 59 7.98 14.07 -2.64
CA SER A 59 6.90 14.07 -1.66
C SER A 59 6.54 12.64 -1.26
N PHE A 60 6.10 12.51 -0.02
CA PHE A 60 5.54 11.27 0.53
C PHE A 60 4.02 11.38 0.47
N ILE A 61 3.39 10.60 -0.41
CA ILE A 61 1.95 10.70 -0.68
C ILE A 61 1.34 9.30 -0.57
N PRO A 62 0.94 8.85 0.63
CA PRO A 62 0.36 7.53 0.80
C PRO A 62 -1.02 7.46 0.16
N VAL A 63 -1.38 6.27 -0.36
CA VAL A 63 -2.72 5.96 -0.86
C VAL A 63 -3.42 5.08 0.17
N ASP A 64 -4.34 5.70 0.91
CA ASP A 64 -5.17 5.06 1.94
C ASP A 64 -6.63 5.01 1.46
N LEU A 65 -7.03 3.91 0.81
CA LEU A 65 -8.41 3.68 0.39
C LEU A 65 -9.22 3.20 1.58
N ARG A 66 -9.86 4.14 2.28
CA ARG A 66 -10.81 3.85 3.35
C ARG A 66 -12.19 3.63 2.77
N TRP A 67 -12.61 2.37 2.68
CA TRP A 67 -13.96 2.01 2.23
C TRP A 67 -14.65 1.23 3.33
N ASN A 68 -15.90 1.59 3.64
CA ASN A 68 -16.80 0.76 4.41
C ASN A 68 -17.88 0.17 3.50
N LYS A 69 -18.40 -1.00 3.89
CA LYS A 69 -19.57 -1.61 3.23
C LYS A 69 -20.78 -0.65 3.24
N THR A 70 -20.87 0.28 4.19
CA THR A 70 -22.05 1.12 4.41
C THR A 70 -22.07 2.46 3.65
N GLN A 71 -20.93 3.14 3.40
CA GLN A 71 -20.91 4.45 2.71
C GLN A 71 -20.66 4.35 1.21
N SER A 72 -20.35 3.16 0.67
CA SER A 72 -19.91 3.02 -0.73
C SER A 72 -21.01 2.67 -1.72
N GLN A 73 -22.27 3.05 -1.52
CA GLN A 73 -23.39 2.66 -2.41
C GLN A 73 -23.17 2.99 -3.90
N GLN A 74 -22.36 4.01 -4.25
CA GLN A 74 -22.10 4.36 -5.66
C GLN A 74 -20.92 3.62 -6.32
N ASN A 75 -20.00 3.03 -5.54
CA ASN A 75 -18.80 2.32 -6.07
C ASN A 75 -18.58 0.96 -5.40
N SER A 76 -19.61 0.40 -4.75
CA SER A 76 -19.49 -0.76 -3.87
C SER A 76 -18.94 -1.99 -4.60
N GLU A 77 -19.20 -2.12 -5.90
CA GLU A 77 -18.81 -3.26 -6.74
C GLU A 77 -17.40 -3.13 -7.34
N HIS A 78 -16.76 -1.97 -7.20
CA HIS A 78 -15.44 -1.69 -7.77
C HIS A 78 -14.31 -1.70 -6.76
N VAL A 79 -14.59 -1.97 -5.49
CA VAL A 79 -13.62 -1.85 -4.38
C VAL A 79 -12.38 -2.69 -4.64
N LEU A 80 -12.55 -3.99 -4.92
CA LEU A 80 -11.41 -4.88 -5.15
C LEU A 80 -10.55 -4.40 -6.32
N ARG A 81 -11.18 -4.07 -7.45
CA ARG A 81 -10.49 -3.50 -8.62
C ARG A 81 -9.72 -2.24 -8.25
N MET A 82 -10.35 -1.31 -7.54
CA MET A 82 -9.73 -0.04 -7.16
C MET A 82 -8.48 -0.27 -6.29
N CYS A 83 -8.54 -1.20 -5.34
CA CYS A 83 -7.40 -1.58 -4.52
C CYS A 83 -6.27 -2.15 -5.38
N LEU A 84 -6.56 -3.14 -6.24
CA LEU A 84 -5.56 -3.78 -7.10
C LEU A 84 -4.91 -2.80 -8.09
N ASP A 85 -5.70 -1.89 -8.69
CA ASP A 85 -5.22 -0.82 -9.57
C ASP A 85 -4.31 0.15 -8.80
N SER A 86 -4.70 0.50 -7.58
CA SER A 86 -3.95 1.43 -6.74
C SER A 86 -2.63 0.82 -6.30
N ILE A 87 -2.63 -0.45 -5.89
CA ILE A 87 -1.41 -1.20 -5.57
C ILE A 87 -0.46 -1.18 -6.77
N GLY A 88 -0.96 -1.46 -7.98
CA GLY A 88 -0.17 -1.41 -9.21
C GLY A 88 0.46 -0.04 -9.49
N ARG A 89 -0.24 1.06 -9.17
CA ARG A 89 0.27 2.44 -9.31
C ARG A 89 1.22 2.86 -8.19
N CYS A 90 1.12 2.24 -7.03
CA CYS A 90 1.97 2.52 -5.87
C CYS A 90 3.27 1.70 -5.87
N ALA A 91 3.36 0.67 -6.70
CA ALA A 91 4.58 -0.12 -6.88
C ALA A 91 5.79 0.80 -7.13
N PRO A 92 6.93 0.57 -6.46
CA PRO A 92 7.25 -0.58 -5.60
C PRO A 92 7.02 -0.34 -4.08
N PHE A 93 6.18 0.62 -3.69
CA PHE A 93 5.97 1.02 -2.29
C PHE A 93 4.69 0.42 -1.68
N PHE A 94 4.81 -0.24 -0.54
CA PHE A 94 3.68 -0.88 0.15
C PHE A 94 3.83 -0.86 1.67
N ILE A 95 2.76 -0.50 2.38
CA ILE A 95 2.64 -0.57 3.84
C ILE A 95 1.48 -1.47 4.16
N CYS A 96 1.69 -2.53 4.93
CA CYS A 96 0.63 -3.41 5.38
C CYS A 96 0.56 -3.44 6.91
N LEU A 97 -0.61 -3.17 7.46
CA LEU A 97 -0.92 -3.35 8.88
C LEU A 97 -1.80 -4.59 9.03
N LEU A 98 -1.36 -5.58 9.80
CA LEU A 98 -2.13 -6.79 10.08
C LEU A 98 -2.36 -6.98 11.57
N GLY A 99 -3.61 -7.27 11.93
CA GLY A 99 -4.05 -7.50 13.30
C GLY A 99 -4.48 -8.94 13.46
N ASP A 100 -5.60 -9.13 14.16
CA ASP A 100 -6.19 -10.46 14.41
C ASP A 100 -7.48 -10.69 13.60
N ARG A 101 -7.87 -9.72 12.75
CA ARG A 101 -8.97 -9.86 11.80
C ARG A 101 -8.46 -10.23 10.42
N TYR A 102 -9.21 -11.10 9.75
CA TYR A 102 -8.89 -11.55 8.40
C TYR A 102 -9.44 -10.61 7.32
N GLY A 103 -10.53 -9.89 7.64
CA GLY A 103 -11.17 -8.93 6.73
C GLY A 103 -12.38 -9.52 6.01
N VAL A 104 -12.87 -8.81 5.00
CA VAL A 104 -14.06 -9.25 4.24
C VAL A 104 -13.67 -10.41 3.32
N HIS A 105 -14.26 -11.57 3.57
CA HIS A 105 -14.03 -12.82 2.86
C HIS A 105 -15.34 -13.61 2.74
N ARG A 106 -15.33 -14.66 1.90
CA ARG A 106 -16.44 -15.61 1.80
C ARG A 106 -16.44 -16.53 3.01
N ALA A 107 -17.63 -16.80 3.56
CA ALA A 107 -17.73 -17.69 4.71
C ALA A 107 -17.37 -19.13 4.31
N ALA A 108 -16.84 -19.90 5.27
CA ALA A 108 -16.58 -21.32 5.05
C ALA A 108 -17.88 -22.08 4.76
N GLU A 109 -17.81 -23.25 4.12
CA GLU A 109 -19.01 -24.06 3.86
C GLU A 109 -19.77 -24.45 5.14
N SER A 110 -19.04 -24.59 6.25
CA SER A 110 -19.58 -24.89 7.57
C SER A 110 -20.22 -23.69 8.29
N GLU A 111 -20.10 -22.48 7.76
CA GLU A 111 -20.53 -21.24 8.40
C GLU A 111 -21.79 -20.66 7.75
N VAL A 112 -22.55 -19.87 8.52
CA VAL A 112 -23.73 -19.19 7.99
C VAL A 112 -23.31 -18.09 7.04
N LYS A 113 -23.75 -18.22 5.78
CA LYS A 113 -23.50 -17.22 4.74
C LYS A 113 -24.47 -16.06 4.89
N ASP A 114 -23.94 -14.84 4.91
CA ASP A 114 -24.74 -13.62 4.75
C ASP A 114 -24.95 -13.36 3.24
N PRO A 115 -26.19 -13.48 2.72
CA PRO A 115 -26.44 -13.34 1.28
C PRO A 115 -25.98 -12.00 0.71
N ALA A 116 -26.12 -10.91 1.49
CA ALA A 116 -25.70 -9.59 1.06
C ALA A 116 -24.18 -9.47 0.91
N THR A 117 -23.41 -10.08 1.82
CA THR A 117 -21.94 -10.11 1.73
C THR A 117 -21.47 -10.99 0.57
N GLU A 118 -22.08 -12.15 0.34
CA GLU A 118 -21.72 -13.02 -0.78
C GLU A 118 -21.99 -12.36 -2.13
N GLU A 119 -23.19 -11.78 -2.32
CA GLU A 119 -23.52 -11.04 -3.55
C GLU A 119 -22.61 -9.84 -3.79
N TRP A 120 -22.22 -9.14 -2.71
CA TRP A 120 -21.27 -8.04 -2.80
C TRP A 120 -19.87 -8.50 -3.21
N LEU A 121 -19.41 -9.65 -2.68
CA LEU A 121 -18.14 -10.26 -3.06
C LEU A 121 -18.16 -10.76 -4.50
N ASP A 122 -19.24 -11.43 -4.93
CA ASP A 122 -19.42 -11.88 -6.32
C ASP A 122 -19.20 -10.74 -7.31
N ARG A 123 -19.93 -9.63 -7.12
CA ARG A 123 -19.81 -8.46 -8.00
C ARG A 123 -18.42 -7.84 -8.00
N ASN A 124 -17.75 -7.78 -6.86
CA ASN A 124 -16.39 -7.25 -6.77
C ASN A 124 -15.36 -8.13 -7.49
N PHE A 125 -15.48 -9.44 -7.34
CA PHE A 125 -14.55 -10.40 -7.94
C PHE A 125 -14.75 -10.48 -9.46
N GLU A 126 -16.00 -10.56 -9.92
CA GLU A 126 -16.33 -10.53 -11.35
C GLU A 126 -15.87 -9.24 -12.02
N THR A 127 -16.09 -8.09 -11.38
CA THR A 127 -15.65 -6.79 -11.87
C THR A 127 -14.13 -6.70 -11.95
N ALA A 128 -13.41 -7.18 -10.93
CA ALA A 128 -11.95 -7.18 -10.95
C ALA A 128 -11.40 -8.11 -12.05
N ALA A 129 -11.96 -9.31 -12.20
CA ALA A 129 -11.61 -10.26 -13.24
C ALA A 129 -11.80 -9.64 -14.64
N ALA A 130 -12.98 -9.08 -14.91
CA ALA A 130 -13.28 -8.40 -16.18
C ALA A 130 -12.33 -7.23 -16.51
N CYS A 131 -11.60 -6.71 -15.52
CA CYS A 131 -10.61 -5.65 -15.68
C CYS A 131 -9.15 -6.15 -15.72
N GLY A 132 -8.92 -7.44 -15.94
CA GLY A 132 -7.60 -8.03 -16.12
C GLY A 132 -7.00 -8.65 -14.85
N TYR A 133 -7.81 -8.84 -13.80
CA TYR A 133 -7.40 -9.55 -12.58
C TYR A 133 -8.06 -10.94 -12.48
N ASP A 134 -8.12 -11.70 -13.59
CA ASP A 134 -8.81 -13.01 -13.65
C ASP A 134 -8.35 -13.99 -12.56
N TRP A 135 -7.12 -13.86 -12.09
CA TRP A 135 -6.53 -14.68 -11.03
C TRP A 135 -7.30 -14.63 -9.70
N VAL A 136 -8.10 -13.59 -9.45
CA VAL A 136 -8.93 -13.52 -8.23
C VAL A 136 -10.04 -14.57 -8.21
N LEU A 137 -10.39 -15.14 -9.38
CA LEU A 137 -11.38 -16.21 -9.53
C LEU A 137 -10.77 -17.62 -9.46
N GLU A 138 -9.44 -17.74 -9.45
CA GLU A 138 -8.76 -19.03 -9.29
C GLU A 138 -9.11 -19.67 -7.94
N GLU A 139 -9.08 -21.00 -7.87
CA GLU A 139 -9.50 -21.77 -6.68
C GLU A 139 -8.77 -21.32 -5.41
N ASP A 140 -7.47 -21.03 -5.53
CA ASP A 140 -6.62 -20.58 -4.41
C ASP A 140 -6.95 -19.17 -3.91
N ASN A 141 -7.64 -18.34 -4.72
CA ASN A 141 -7.84 -16.91 -4.47
C ASN A 141 -9.30 -16.51 -4.24
N ARG A 142 -10.26 -17.23 -4.83
CA ARG A 142 -11.69 -16.89 -4.82
C ARG A 142 -12.34 -16.87 -3.42
N TYR A 143 -11.68 -17.45 -2.42
CA TYR A 143 -12.11 -17.48 -1.01
C TYR A 143 -11.25 -16.59 -0.10
N ASN A 144 -10.23 -15.93 -0.64
CA ASN A 144 -9.36 -15.08 0.14
C ASN A 144 -10.06 -13.77 0.50
N SER A 145 -9.66 -13.17 1.62
CA SER A 145 -10.14 -11.84 1.96
C SER A 145 -9.63 -10.80 0.97
N ILE A 146 -10.32 -9.66 0.86
CA ILE A 146 -9.83 -8.54 0.05
C ILE A 146 -8.42 -8.13 0.49
N THR A 147 -8.16 -8.10 1.80
CA THR A 147 -6.84 -7.77 2.35
C THR A 147 -5.77 -8.81 1.96
N GLU A 148 -6.10 -10.11 1.95
CA GLU A 148 -5.18 -11.14 1.44
C GLU A 148 -4.90 -10.94 -0.05
N LEU A 149 -5.92 -10.63 -0.86
CA LEU A 149 -5.73 -10.35 -2.30
C LEU A 149 -4.85 -9.10 -2.55
N GLU A 150 -4.98 -8.07 -1.72
CA GLU A 150 -4.09 -6.91 -1.74
C GLU A 150 -2.63 -7.32 -1.48
N ILE A 151 -2.38 -8.15 -0.47
CA ILE A 151 -1.05 -8.67 -0.16
C ILE A 151 -0.53 -9.58 -1.28
N VAL A 152 -1.38 -10.45 -1.84
CA VAL A 152 -1.01 -11.33 -2.95
C VAL A 152 -0.54 -10.51 -4.17
N GLN A 153 -1.27 -9.44 -4.49
CA GLN A 153 -0.91 -8.53 -5.57
C GLN A 153 0.41 -7.78 -5.29
N ALA A 154 0.63 -7.37 -4.05
CA ALA A 154 1.78 -6.56 -3.65
C ALA A 154 3.06 -7.38 -3.34
N SER A 155 2.95 -8.67 -3.03
CA SER A 155 4.08 -9.43 -2.48
C SER A 155 4.36 -10.75 -3.19
N PHE A 156 3.33 -11.47 -3.65
CA PHE A 156 3.52 -12.78 -4.28
C PHE A 156 3.55 -12.70 -5.81
N ARG A 157 2.81 -11.76 -6.41
CA ARG A 157 2.73 -11.62 -7.88
C ARG A 157 3.72 -10.60 -8.45
N LYS A 158 4.17 -9.65 -7.63
CA LYS A 158 5.12 -8.60 -8.00
C LYS A 158 6.15 -8.48 -6.88
N LYS A 159 7.43 -8.39 -7.24
CA LYS A 159 8.49 -8.10 -6.27
C LYS A 159 8.46 -6.60 -5.96
N TYR A 160 8.00 -6.25 -4.77
CA TYR A 160 8.05 -4.87 -4.26
C TYR A 160 9.37 -4.69 -3.52
N ASP A 161 10.21 -3.78 -3.99
CA ASP A 161 11.50 -3.51 -3.36
C ASP A 161 11.34 -2.79 -2.00
N TYR A 162 10.21 -2.12 -1.77
CA TYR A 162 9.94 -1.32 -0.58
C TYR A 162 8.56 -1.63 0.03
N GLY A 163 8.32 -2.91 0.30
CA GLY A 163 7.15 -3.40 1.05
C GLY A 163 7.48 -3.64 2.53
N TYR A 164 6.63 -3.18 3.44
CA TYR A 164 6.78 -3.37 4.89
C TYR A 164 5.49 -3.89 5.52
N PHE A 165 5.62 -4.83 6.45
CA PHE A 165 4.53 -5.39 7.22
C PHE A 165 4.67 -5.03 8.70
N TYR A 166 3.59 -4.54 9.29
CA TYR A 166 3.50 -4.17 10.70
C TYR A 166 2.38 -5.00 11.34
N PHE A 167 2.76 -5.96 12.16
CA PHE A 167 1.85 -6.86 12.86
C PHE A 167 1.53 -6.30 14.24
N ARG A 168 0.25 -6.04 14.48
CA ARG A 168 -0.21 -5.63 15.81
C ARG A 168 -0.19 -6.83 16.75
N ASN A 169 0.43 -6.65 17.90
CA ASN A 169 0.42 -7.64 18.97
C ASN A 169 -0.94 -7.65 19.67
N SER A 170 -1.43 -8.83 20.05
CA SER A 170 -2.73 -8.98 20.70
C SER A 170 -2.82 -8.29 22.06
N ALA A 171 -1.69 -8.02 22.73
CA ALA A 171 -1.62 -7.24 23.97
C ALA A 171 -2.14 -5.79 23.82
N HIS A 172 -2.21 -5.25 22.60
CA HIS A 172 -2.78 -3.93 22.31
C HIS A 172 -4.23 -3.79 22.82
N VAL A 173 -4.98 -4.89 22.80
CA VAL A 173 -6.38 -4.88 23.18
C VAL A 173 -6.56 -4.63 24.68
N GLU A 174 -5.61 -5.09 25.52
CA GLU A 174 -5.63 -4.87 26.97
C GLU A 174 -5.51 -3.38 27.32
N GLU A 175 -4.68 -2.64 26.58
CA GLU A 175 -4.55 -1.18 26.72
C GLU A 175 -5.86 -0.47 26.38
N LYS A 176 -6.54 -0.88 25.30
CA LYS A 176 -7.83 -0.30 24.89
C LYS A 176 -8.96 -0.52 25.89
N LEU A 177 -8.84 -1.48 26.81
CA LEU A 177 -9.84 -1.76 27.83
C LEU A 177 -9.64 -0.98 29.14
N GLN A 178 -8.47 -0.34 29.34
CA GLN A 178 -8.15 0.33 30.60
C GLN A 178 -9.12 1.46 30.94
N ASP A 179 -9.50 2.27 29.94
CA ASP A 179 -10.39 3.42 30.10
C ASP A 179 -11.85 3.11 29.74
N VAL A 180 -12.16 1.86 29.41
CA VAL A 180 -13.51 1.45 28.97
C VAL A 180 -14.25 0.82 30.15
N PRO A 181 -15.51 1.21 30.43
CA PRO A 181 -16.31 0.56 31.46
C PRO A 181 -16.46 -0.96 31.20
N PRO A 182 -16.43 -1.82 32.23
CA PRO A 182 -16.52 -3.28 32.06
C PRO A 182 -17.70 -3.75 31.22
N CYS A 183 -18.85 -3.06 31.27
CA CYS A 183 -20.05 -3.39 30.49
C CYS A 183 -19.87 -3.19 28.96
N GLN A 184 -18.84 -2.48 28.52
CA GLN A 184 -18.54 -2.24 27.10
C GLN A 184 -17.34 -3.05 26.60
N HIS A 185 -16.67 -3.80 27.48
CA HIS A 185 -15.48 -4.59 27.13
C HIS A 185 -15.75 -5.55 25.99
N ASP A 186 -16.85 -6.32 26.04
CA ASP A 186 -17.19 -7.28 24.99
C ASP A 186 -17.40 -6.62 23.62
N SER A 187 -18.03 -5.45 23.59
CA SER A 187 -18.24 -4.68 22.37
C SER A 187 -16.92 -4.24 21.76
N VAL A 188 -15.98 -3.75 22.57
CA VAL A 188 -14.64 -3.33 22.11
C VAL A 188 -13.81 -4.54 21.67
N LEU A 189 -13.80 -5.61 22.46
CA LEU A 189 -13.10 -6.86 22.14
C LEU A 189 -13.57 -7.46 20.81
N SER A 190 -14.87 -7.38 20.51
CA SER A 190 -15.43 -7.90 19.26
C SER A 190 -14.87 -7.24 18.00
N ILE A 191 -14.32 -6.02 18.11
CA ILE A 191 -13.74 -5.29 16.99
C ILE A 191 -12.38 -5.87 16.60
N TYR A 192 -11.65 -6.46 17.56
CA TYR A 192 -10.28 -6.91 17.35
C TYR A 192 -10.15 -8.43 17.26
N LYS A 193 -11.21 -9.18 17.55
CA LYS A 193 -11.22 -10.65 17.44
C LYS A 193 -11.41 -11.11 16.00
N PRO A 194 -10.85 -12.29 15.63
CA PRO A 194 -11.09 -12.90 14.34
C PRO A 194 -12.59 -13.13 14.12
N GLU A 195 -13.01 -13.06 12.86
CA GLU A 195 -14.41 -13.22 12.46
C GLU A 195 -14.98 -14.62 12.76
N SER A 196 -14.12 -15.62 12.66
CA SER A 196 -14.43 -17.02 12.88
C SER A 196 -13.15 -17.85 13.06
N GLU A 197 -13.29 -19.14 13.38
CA GLU A 197 -12.15 -20.07 13.40
C GLU A 197 -11.51 -20.24 12.02
N TYR A 198 -12.32 -20.22 10.95
CA TYR A 198 -11.84 -20.23 9.57
C TYR A 198 -10.97 -19.00 9.28
N ALA A 199 -11.48 -17.81 9.62
CA ALA A 199 -10.76 -16.55 9.45
C ALA A 199 -9.45 -16.53 10.24
N ALA A 200 -9.47 -17.01 11.49
CA ALA A 200 -8.27 -17.11 12.33
C ALA A 200 -7.21 -18.04 11.71
N ARG A 201 -7.62 -19.18 11.14
CA ARG A 201 -6.72 -20.10 10.45
C ARG A 201 -6.11 -19.45 9.20
N LYS A 202 -6.94 -18.88 8.32
CA LYS A 202 -6.48 -18.19 7.09
C LYS A 202 -5.52 -17.05 7.40
N LEU A 203 -5.80 -16.26 8.43
CA LEU A 203 -4.90 -15.17 8.84
C LEU A 203 -3.55 -15.68 9.34
N ARG A 204 -3.51 -16.79 10.09
CA ARG A 204 -2.23 -17.41 10.49
C ARG A 204 -1.41 -17.87 9.29
N GLU A 205 -2.07 -18.51 8.32
CA GLU A 205 -1.44 -18.94 7.07
C GLU A 205 -0.87 -17.74 6.30
N LEU A 206 -1.64 -16.65 6.17
CA LEU A 206 -1.22 -15.42 5.51
C LEU A 206 -0.02 -14.76 6.20
N LYS A 207 -0.04 -14.64 7.54
CA LYS A 207 1.08 -14.09 8.30
C LYS A 207 2.35 -14.93 8.10
N GLN A 208 2.23 -16.26 8.06
CA GLN A 208 3.35 -17.15 7.79
C GLN A 208 3.89 -16.96 6.37
N GLN A 209 3.02 -16.99 5.36
CA GLN A 209 3.41 -16.78 3.96
C GLN A 209 4.10 -15.42 3.76
N THR A 210 3.67 -14.39 4.49
CA THR A 210 4.27 -13.05 4.45
C THR A 210 5.71 -13.07 4.96
N ILE A 211 5.98 -13.79 6.06
CA ILE A 211 7.33 -13.95 6.60
C ILE A 211 8.24 -14.62 5.58
N ASP A 212 7.70 -15.55 4.78
CA ASP A 212 8.45 -16.28 3.76
C ASP A 212 8.79 -15.42 2.50
N THR A 213 8.27 -14.19 2.38
CA THR A 213 8.52 -13.28 1.22
C THR A 213 9.85 -12.53 1.25
N GLU A 214 10.65 -12.68 2.31
CA GLU A 214 11.85 -11.86 2.60
C GLU A 214 11.58 -10.36 2.85
N LEU A 215 10.32 -9.91 2.78
CA LEU A 215 9.96 -8.53 3.11
C LEU A 215 10.03 -8.28 4.62
N PRO A 216 10.44 -7.09 5.07
CA PRO A 216 10.52 -6.77 6.49
C PRO A 216 9.16 -6.90 7.20
N VAL A 217 9.13 -7.70 8.26
CA VAL A 217 8.02 -7.79 9.21
C VAL A 217 8.44 -7.14 10.53
N ARG A 218 7.58 -6.28 11.06
CA ARG A 218 7.72 -5.61 12.36
C ARG A 218 6.53 -5.96 13.23
N HIS A 219 6.73 -5.90 14.54
CA HIS A 219 5.66 -6.07 15.51
C HIS A 219 5.52 -4.78 16.30
N PHE A 220 4.29 -4.41 16.65
CA PHE A 220 4.01 -3.24 17.49
C PHE A 220 2.84 -3.50 18.42
N THR A 221 2.81 -2.78 19.53
CA THR A 221 1.77 -2.85 20.54
C THR A 221 1.06 -1.51 20.70
N THR A 222 1.77 -0.39 20.65
CA THR A 222 1.17 0.95 20.80
C THR A 222 1.23 1.77 19.51
N LEU A 223 0.50 2.89 19.47
CA LEU A 223 0.53 3.82 18.33
C LEU A 223 1.91 4.46 18.18
N GLU A 224 2.55 4.80 19.29
CA GLU A 224 3.87 5.41 19.36
C GLU A 224 4.92 4.45 18.78
N GLU A 225 4.87 3.18 19.19
CA GLU A 225 5.77 2.14 18.67
C GLU A 225 5.59 1.96 17.15
N LEU A 226 4.34 1.91 16.67
CA LEU A 226 4.05 1.87 15.23
C LEU A 226 4.65 3.08 14.50
N GLY A 227 4.50 4.26 15.08
CA GLY A 227 5.05 5.51 14.54
C GLY A 227 6.56 5.49 14.41
N ASP A 228 7.26 5.09 15.48
CA ASP A 228 8.72 5.03 15.51
C ASP A 228 9.27 4.01 14.51
N LEU A 229 8.63 2.84 14.39
CA LEU A 229 8.98 1.81 13.41
C LEU A 229 8.82 2.32 11.97
N LEU A 230 7.67 2.93 11.65
CA LEU A 230 7.42 3.49 10.32
C LEU A 230 8.38 4.62 9.98
N ILE A 231 8.65 5.55 10.91
CA ILE A 231 9.63 6.62 10.69
C ILE A 231 10.99 6.01 10.37
N LYS A 232 11.47 5.06 11.18
CA LYS A 232 12.78 4.42 10.99
C LYS A 232 12.89 3.69 9.65
N ASP A 233 11.91 2.84 9.35
CA ASP A 233 11.91 2.03 8.13
C ASP A 233 11.83 2.91 6.88
N TRP A 234 10.89 3.87 6.85
CA TRP A 234 10.71 4.73 5.67
C TRP A 234 11.80 5.78 5.53
N LEU A 235 12.42 6.24 6.61
CA LEU A 235 13.64 7.05 6.51
C LEU A 235 14.73 6.29 5.76
N THR A 236 14.92 5.00 6.03
CA THR A 236 15.90 4.16 5.34
C THR A 236 15.62 4.11 3.83
N VAL A 237 14.35 3.95 3.45
CA VAL A 237 13.93 3.97 2.04
C VAL A 237 14.20 5.33 1.39
N ILE A 238 13.80 6.42 2.07
CA ILE A 238 13.98 7.79 1.57
C ILE A 238 15.48 8.11 1.44
N ASP A 239 16.33 7.71 2.39
CA ASP A 239 17.78 7.88 2.36
C ASP A 239 18.44 7.12 1.21
N SER A 240 17.99 5.89 0.96
CA SER A 240 18.50 5.08 -0.15
C SER A 240 18.12 5.67 -1.51
N LEU A 241 16.88 6.14 -1.68
CA LEU A 241 16.38 6.64 -2.97
C LEU A 241 16.80 8.09 -3.23
N TYR A 242 16.75 8.91 -2.19
CA TYR A 242 16.97 10.35 -2.26
C TYR A 242 17.82 10.81 -1.08
N PRO A 243 19.14 10.61 -1.13
CA PRO A 243 20.04 11.06 -0.07
C PRO A 243 19.87 12.56 0.24
N PRO A 244 20.20 12.98 1.49
CA PRO A 244 20.18 14.39 1.87
C PRO A 244 20.95 15.26 0.88
N ILE A 245 20.38 16.42 0.55
CA ILE A 245 20.98 17.34 -0.40
C ILE A 245 22.09 18.11 0.30
N ASN A 246 23.27 18.15 -0.31
CA ASN A 246 24.37 18.95 0.20
C ASN A 246 24.05 20.44 0.01
N PRO A 247 23.95 21.23 1.11
CA PRO A 247 23.60 22.65 1.04
C PRO A 247 24.64 23.50 0.29
N LEU A 248 25.88 23.00 0.17
CA LEU A 248 26.94 23.64 -0.63
C LEU A 248 26.73 23.49 -2.14
N ILE A 249 25.97 22.47 -2.57
CA ILE A 249 25.65 22.23 -3.98
C ILE A 249 24.34 22.94 -4.34
N PHE A 250 23.30 22.73 -3.53
CA PHE A 250 22.01 23.39 -3.72
C PHE A 250 21.58 24.06 -2.42
N SER A 251 21.40 25.38 -2.46
CA SER A 251 20.95 26.16 -1.31
C SER A 251 19.53 25.82 -0.85
N SER A 252 18.68 25.36 -1.78
CA SER A 252 17.31 24.93 -1.51
C SER A 252 16.77 24.07 -2.66
N THR A 253 15.84 23.16 -2.34
CA THR A 253 15.05 22.41 -3.32
C THR A 253 14.07 23.28 -4.13
N GLU A 254 13.84 24.51 -3.67
CA GLU A 254 13.00 25.49 -4.39
C GLU A 254 13.80 26.34 -5.38
N SER A 255 15.14 26.29 -5.30
CA SER A 255 16.03 27.03 -6.21
C SER A 255 15.80 26.62 -7.66
N GLU A 256 15.99 27.56 -8.59
CA GLU A 256 15.88 27.26 -10.01
C GLU A 256 16.92 26.22 -10.45
N VAL A 257 18.15 26.32 -9.93
CA VAL A 257 19.25 25.40 -10.22
C VAL A 257 18.89 23.96 -9.82
N PHE A 258 18.33 23.76 -8.62
CA PHE A 258 17.86 22.44 -8.20
C PHE A 258 16.74 21.92 -9.09
N ARG A 259 15.76 22.77 -9.44
CA ARG A 259 14.64 22.36 -10.30
C ARG A 259 15.10 21.95 -11.69
N GLN A 260 16.06 22.68 -12.28
CA GLN A 260 16.66 22.32 -13.56
C GLN A 260 17.44 21.00 -13.48
N TRP A 261 18.25 20.82 -12.43
CA TRP A 261 18.98 19.56 -12.20
C TRP A 261 18.03 18.37 -12.00
N SER A 262 17.00 18.53 -11.16
CA SER A 262 15.98 17.51 -10.89
C SER A 262 15.24 17.10 -12.18
N ALA A 263 14.91 18.06 -13.03
CA ALA A 263 14.28 17.78 -14.33
C ALA A 263 15.20 17.00 -15.27
N HIS A 264 16.50 17.31 -15.27
CA HIS A 264 17.47 16.58 -16.08
C HIS A 264 17.61 15.12 -15.60
N GLU A 265 17.72 14.92 -14.29
CA GLU A 265 17.78 13.57 -13.68
C GLU A 265 16.52 12.76 -14.00
N ALA A 266 15.33 13.34 -13.82
CA ALA A 266 14.07 12.66 -14.14
C ALA A 266 13.98 12.28 -15.63
N PHE A 267 14.41 13.17 -16.53
CA PHE A 267 14.49 12.90 -17.96
C PHE A 267 15.46 11.76 -18.30
N ALA A 268 16.62 11.72 -17.63
CA ALA A 268 17.60 10.67 -17.79
C ALA A 268 17.08 9.32 -17.26
N MET A 269 16.49 9.30 -16.07
CA MET A 269 15.91 8.08 -15.46
C MET A 269 14.84 7.45 -16.34
N ALA A 270 13.92 8.26 -16.90
CA ALA A 270 12.87 7.76 -17.80
C ALA A 270 13.42 7.02 -19.04
N ARG A 271 14.68 7.29 -19.43
CA ARG A 271 15.36 6.65 -20.57
C ARG A 271 16.27 5.48 -20.19
N ARG A 272 16.64 5.34 -18.91
CA ARG A 272 17.44 4.20 -18.44
C ARG A 272 16.67 2.87 -18.51
N HIS A 273 15.34 2.92 -18.48
CA HIS A 273 14.48 1.72 -18.58
C HIS A 273 14.20 1.26 -20.01
N VAL A 274 14.56 2.05 -21.04
CA VAL A 274 14.36 1.68 -22.45
C VAL A 274 15.66 1.13 -23.02
N PHE A 275 16.02 -0.09 -22.65
CA PHE A 275 17.10 -0.81 -23.35
C PHE A 275 16.57 -1.38 -24.66
N VAL A 276 16.80 -0.68 -25.77
CA VAL A 276 16.55 -1.24 -27.11
C VAL A 276 17.66 -2.24 -27.40
N ARG A 277 17.36 -3.55 -27.31
CA ARG A 277 18.28 -4.59 -27.81
C ARG A 277 18.47 -4.37 -29.31
N THR A 278 19.65 -3.94 -29.73
CA THR A 278 20.01 -3.84 -31.14
C THR A 278 20.12 -5.24 -31.75
N PRO A 279 19.70 -5.46 -33.01
CA PRO A 279 19.73 -6.77 -33.66
C PRO A 279 21.10 -7.47 -33.61
N ARG A 280 22.19 -6.70 -33.64
CA ARG A 280 23.59 -7.21 -33.52
C ARG A 280 23.89 -7.99 -32.25
N ILE A 281 23.16 -7.76 -31.14
CA ILE A 281 23.40 -8.47 -29.87
C ILE A 281 22.73 -9.86 -29.86
N ARG A 282 21.83 -10.18 -30.81
CA ARG A 282 21.23 -11.53 -30.93
C ARG A 282 22.21 -12.61 -31.39
N GLU A 283 23.28 -12.23 -32.07
CA GLU A 283 24.23 -13.18 -32.67
C GLU A 283 25.29 -13.68 -31.67
N TRP A 284 25.47 -12.99 -30.54
CA TRP A 284 26.52 -13.30 -29.56
C TRP A 284 26.06 -14.21 -28.41
N SER A 285 24.78 -14.63 -28.39
CA SER A 285 24.24 -15.54 -27.37
C SER A 285 24.10 -16.99 -27.85
N ARG A 286 24.79 -17.35 -28.94
CA ARG A 286 24.83 -18.71 -29.52
C ARG A 286 26.26 -19.25 -29.71
N CYS A 287 27.18 -18.93 -28.82
CA CYS A 287 28.47 -19.60 -28.70
C CYS A 287 28.66 -20.08 -27.27
#